data_AF-A0AA38WLZ6-F1
#
_entry.id   AF-A0AA38WLZ6-F1
#
_cell.length_a   1.000
_cell.length_b   1.000
_cell.length_c   1.000
_cell.angle_alpha   90.00
_cell.angle_beta   90.00
_cell.angle_gamma   90.00
#
_symmetry.space_group_name_H-M   'P 1'
#
loop_
_entity.id
_entity.type
_entity.pdbx_description
1 polymer ?
#
loop_
_entity_poly.entity_id
_entity_poly.type
_entity_poly.pdbx_seq_one_letter_code
_entity_poly.pdbx_strand_id
1 'polypeptide(L)'
;MMNVYPNVEHKECIGHLYSNFKKHFHGEFFSKKLWGAAKTYRLTEYDRLLKEIGDVSQDAITYLNKNHNKIWSRSKFGTTSKCDYITNNIYQNHLILGLVHCVINLCFPRCDREKIMKRFDKNRRVVKNWNGSLVPIAKNYLNNISKAICRSSNTQAEVKCNGRRWEVSLDEKKCSCRVWQVKGIPCVHIAAFIAFIRDDWEKYVDAYFTIEKYKKAYALEIAPMPDNDQWMEKTGRKYTIQSSDG
;
A
#
# COMPACT_ATOMS: atom_id res chain seq x y z
N MET A 1 6.68 21.47 -0.11
CA MET A 1 6.21 20.30 -0.90
C MET A 1 4.89 20.55 -1.60
N MET A 2 3.87 21.15 -0.96
CA MET A 2 2.58 21.46 -1.62
C MET A 2 2.73 22.33 -2.89
N ASN A 3 3.72 23.23 -2.93
CA ASN A 3 3.94 24.11 -4.08
C ASN A 3 4.56 23.43 -5.32
N VAL A 4 5.06 22.19 -5.19
CA VAL A 4 5.74 21.48 -6.30
C VAL A 4 4.84 20.44 -6.94
N TYR A 5 3.95 19.79 -6.15
CA TYR A 5 3.01 18.79 -6.65
C TYR A 5 1.63 18.98 -6.01
N PRO A 6 0.86 19.99 -6.45
CA PRO A 6 -0.41 20.36 -5.80
C PRO A 6 -1.49 19.28 -5.92
N ASN A 7 -1.44 18.43 -6.94
CA ASN A 7 -2.44 17.41 -7.22
C ASN A 7 -2.13 16.04 -6.59
N VAL A 8 -1.10 15.94 -5.74
CA VAL A 8 -0.66 14.66 -5.16
C VAL A 8 -1.18 14.50 -3.74
N GLU A 9 -1.71 13.32 -3.44
CA GLU A 9 -2.14 12.96 -2.10
C GLU A 9 -0.94 12.88 -1.14
N HIS A 10 -0.90 13.75 -0.15
CA HIS A 10 0.15 13.76 0.86
C HIS A 10 -0.23 12.90 2.07
N LYS A 11 0.39 11.73 2.16
CA LYS A 11 0.18 10.76 3.23
C LYS A 11 1.21 10.92 4.35
N GLU A 12 0.79 10.62 5.58
CA GLU A 12 1.67 10.54 6.74
C GLU A 12 1.86 9.10 7.19
N CYS A 13 3.12 8.78 7.55
CA CYS A 13 3.49 7.48 8.08
C CYS A 13 2.91 7.26 9.48
N ILE A 14 2.09 6.23 9.63
CA ILE A 14 1.55 5.83 10.93
C ILE A 14 2.65 5.47 11.94
N GLY A 15 3.80 4.98 11.48
CA GLY A 15 4.94 4.69 12.36
C GLY A 15 5.54 5.95 12.99
N HIS A 16 5.66 7.04 12.22
CA HIS A 16 6.12 8.34 12.73
C HIS A 16 5.05 8.98 13.61
N LEU A 17 3.80 8.97 13.16
CA LEU A 17 2.64 9.45 13.92
C LEU A 17 2.58 8.76 15.29
N TYR A 18 2.59 7.42 15.31
CA TYR A 18 2.53 6.63 16.53
C TYR A 18 3.74 6.89 17.44
N SER A 19 4.94 7.07 16.87
CA SER A 19 6.15 7.35 17.67
C SER A 19 6.10 8.69 18.39
N ASN A 20 5.42 9.69 17.84
CA ASN A 20 5.17 10.96 18.52
C ASN A 20 3.99 10.86 19.49
N PHE A 21 2.89 10.23 19.04
CA PHE A 21 1.68 10.05 19.83
C PHE A 21 1.95 9.29 21.14
N LYS A 22 2.73 8.20 21.10
CA LYS A 22 3.03 7.38 22.29
C LYS A 22 3.85 8.09 23.36
N LYS A 23 4.46 9.25 23.06
CA LYS A 23 5.19 10.06 24.04
C LYS A 23 4.23 10.80 24.98
N HIS A 24 3.01 11.06 24.53
CA HIS A 24 1.98 11.78 25.27
C HIS A 24 0.90 10.84 25.80
N PHE A 25 0.52 9.83 25.01
CA PHE A 25 -0.58 8.92 25.34
C PHE A 25 -0.07 7.47 25.36
N HIS A 26 0.00 6.91 26.56
CA HIS A 26 0.56 5.58 26.81
C HIS A 26 -0.54 4.55 27.01
N GLY A 27 -0.25 3.30 26.69
CA GLY A 27 -1.13 2.15 26.95
C GLY A 27 -1.55 1.41 25.71
N GLU A 28 -1.74 0.10 25.87
CA GLU A 28 -2.06 -0.81 24.77
C GLU A 28 -3.38 -0.45 24.08
N PHE A 29 -4.32 0.12 24.83
CA PHE A 29 -5.59 0.62 24.32
C PHE A 29 -5.37 1.61 23.17
N PHE A 30 -4.65 2.71 23.42
CA PHE A 30 -4.42 3.74 22.40
C PHE A 30 -3.65 3.18 21.20
N SER A 31 -2.63 2.36 21.46
CA SER A 31 -1.86 1.70 20.39
C SER A 31 -2.77 0.86 19.50
N LYS A 32 -3.54 -0.06 20.08
CA LYS A 32 -4.44 -0.95 19.31
C LYS A 32 -5.48 -0.16 18.51
N LYS A 33 -6.11 0.85 19.13
CA LYS A 33 -7.16 1.65 18.48
C LYS A 33 -6.60 2.54 17.37
N LEU A 34 -5.49 3.21 17.61
CA LEU A 34 -4.86 4.09 16.62
C LEU A 34 -4.33 3.31 15.42
N TRP A 35 -3.66 2.18 15.65
CA TRP A 35 -3.24 1.28 14.57
C TRP A 35 -4.42 0.65 13.84
N GLY A 36 -5.51 0.33 14.55
CA GLY A 36 -6.76 -0.12 13.95
C GLY A 36 -7.37 0.94 13.04
N ALA A 37 -7.44 2.18 13.51
CA ALA A 37 -7.95 3.32 12.76
C ALA A 37 -7.11 3.59 11.51
N ALA A 38 -5.78 3.45 11.59
CA ALA A 38 -4.91 3.60 10.42
C ALA A 38 -5.12 2.48 9.37
N LYS A 39 -5.34 1.24 9.83
CA LYS A 39 -5.40 0.04 8.99
C LYS A 39 -6.77 -0.22 8.34
N THR A 40 -7.86 0.31 8.90
CA THR A 40 -9.20 0.08 8.35
C THR A 40 -9.40 0.78 7.01
N TYR A 41 -10.10 0.12 6.09
CA TYR A 41 -10.48 0.70 4.80
C TYR A 41 -11.84 1.43 4.86
N ARG A 42 -12.57 1.33 5.98
CA ARG A 42 -13.92 1.88 6.13
C ARG A 42 -13.91 3.15 6.98
N LEU A 43 -14.61 4.19 6.52
CA LEU A 43 -14.79 5.44 7.27
C LEU A 43 -15.57 5.20 8.57
N THR A 44 -16.69 4.47 8.51
CA THR A 44 -17.50 4.17 9.70
C THR A 44 -16.72 3.48 10.84
N GLU A 45 -15.80 2.59 10.48
CA GLU A 45 -14.96 1.91 11.47
C GLU A 45 -13.84 2.83 11.99
N TYR A 46 -13.31 3.69 11.13
CA TYR A 46 -12.33 4.69 11.51
C TYR A 46 -12.94 5.68 12.53
N ASP A 47 -14.13 6.20 12.23
CA ASP A 47 -14.84 7.15 13.10
C ASP A 47 -15.19 6.51 14.45
N ARG A 48 -15.63 5.24 14.44
CA ARG A 48 -15.88 4.47 15.67
C ARG A 48 -14.62 4.36 16.54
N LEU A 49 -13.48 4.00 15.95
CA LEU A 49 -12.23 3.84 16.68
C LEU A 49 -11.68 5.16 17.22
N LEU A 50 -11.85 6.27 16.48
CA LEU A 50 -11.51 7.59 16.99
C LEU A 50 -12.46 8.05 18.08
N LYS A 51 -13.76 7.76 17.97
CA LYS A 51 -14.72 8.04 19.04
C LYS A 51 -14.32 7.34 20.33
N GLU A 52 -13.98 6.05 20.27
CA GLU A 52 -13.51 5.30 21.45
C GLU A 52 -12.23 5.86 22.07
N ILE A 53 -11.33 6.44 21.26
CA ILE A 53 -10.16 7.15 21.78
C ILE A 53 -10.59 8.44 22.47
N GLY A 54 -11.50 9.21 21.87
CA GLY A 54 -12.03 10.46 22.43
C GLY A 54 -12.81 10.27 23.74
N ASP A 55 -13.59 9.18 23.82
CA ASP A 55 -14.35 8.81 25.02
C ASP A 55 -13.43 8.55 26.23
N VAL A 56 -12.19 8.09 25.98
CA VAL A 56 -11.16 7.89 27.02
C VAL A 56 -10.32 9.14 27.24
N SER A 57 -9.95 9.85 26.17
CA SER A 57 -9.15 11.06 26.24
C SER A 57 -9.44 11.97 25.05
N GLN A 58 -10.19 13.04 25.32
CA GLN A 58 -10.45 14.07 24.31
C GLN A 58 -9.17 14.80 23.88
N ASP A 59 -8.19 14.90 24.78
CA ASP A 59 -6.87 15.48 24.50
C ASP A 59 -6.11 14.71 23.43
N ALA A 60 -6.26 13.38 23.38
CA ALA A 60 -5.67 12.56 22.33
C ALA A 60 -6.21 12.92 20.94
N ILE A 61 -7.51 13.18 20.83
CA ILE A 61 -8.14 13.61 19.58
C ILE A 61 -7.70 15.02 19.21
N THR A 62 -7.67 15.93 20.16
CA THR A 62 -7.17 17.31 19.95
C THR A 62 -5.71 17.29 19.48
N TYR A 63 -4.87 16.44 20.08
CA TYR A 63 -3.48 16.27 19.67
C TYR A 63 -3.37 15.75 18.23
N LEU A 64 -4.15 14.73 17.86
CA LEU A 64 -4.14 14.18 16.50
C LEU A 64 -4.55 15.23 15.47
N ASN A 65 -5.63 15.97 15.73
CA ASN A 65 -6.12 17.00 14.82
C ASN A 65 -5.14 18.17 14.67
N LYS A 66 -4.43 18.54 15.73
CA LYS A 66 -3.46 19.64 15.72
C LYS A 66 -2.14 19.26 15.05
N ASN A 67 -1.61 18.06 15.34
CA ASN A 67 -0.24 17.68 14.95
C ASN A 67 -0.19 16.79 13.69
N HIS A 68 -1.29 16.13 13.33
CA HIS A 68 -1.35 15.13 12.26
C HIS A 68 -2.48 15.45 11.26
N ASN A 69 -2.34 16.60 10.58
CA ASN A 69 -3.31 17.12 9.62
C ASN A 69 -3.28 16.44 8.24
N LYS A 70 -2.33 15.51 8.01
CA LYS A 70 -2.21 14.76 6.76
C LYS A 70 -3.03 13.47 6.80
N ILE A 71 -3.17 12.83 5.64
CA ILE A 71 -3.89 11.56 5.53
C ILE A 71 -3.01 10.41 6.06
N TRP A 72 -3.42 9.77 7.15
CA TRP A 72 -2.67 8.65 7.75
C TRP A 72 -3.47 7.34 7.84
N SER A 73 -4.75 7.35 7.45
CA SER A 73 -5.63 6.18 7.46
C SER A 73 -6.06 5.73 6.06
N ARG A 74 -6.06 4.42 5.83
CA ARG A 74 -6.51 3.78 4.58
C ARG A 74 -7.95 4.09 4.23
N SER A 75 -8.81 4.38 5.21
CA SER A 75 -10.20 4.74 4.99
C SER A 75 -10.34 6.05 4.22
N LYS A 76 -9.32 6.92 4.28
CA LYS A 76 -9.25 8.23 3.66
C LYS A 76 -8.38 8.28 2.39
N PHE A 77 -7.69 7.18 2.05
CA PHE A 77 -6.82 7.14 0.87
C PHE A 77 -7.60 7.29 -0.43
N GLY A 78 -7.04 8.00 -1.41
CA GLY A 78 -7.58 8.08 -2.77
C GLY A 78 -7.50 6.73 -3.49
N THR A 79 -8.38 6.57 -4.49
CA THR A 79 -8.52 5.32 -5.26
C THR A 79 -7.72 5.31 -6.55
N THR A 80 -7.02 6.41 -6.88
CA THR A 80 -6.25 6.56 -8.12
C THR A 80 -4.89 5.88 -8.05
N SER A 81 -4.19 6.02 -6.93
CA SER A 81 -2.81 5.53 -6.77
C SER A 81 -2.69 4.02 -6.51
N LYS A 82 -3.80 3.34 -6.24
CA LYS A 82 -3.88 1.90 -5.89
C LYS A 82 -2.86 1.46 -4.82
N CYS A 83 -2.62 2.33 -3.83
CA CYS A 83 -1.55 2.20 -2.85
C CYS A 83 -2.11 2.27 -1.41
N ASP A 84 -2.12 1.15 -0.70
CA ASP A 84 -2.63 1.01 0.68
C ASP A 84 -1.54 1.07 1.76
N TYR A 85 -0.35 1.57 1.43
CA TYR A 85 0.75 1.70 2.38
C TYR A 85 0.51 2.84 3.37
N ILE A 86 0.64 2.53 4.66
CA ILE A 86 0.49 3.49 5.77
C ILE A 86 1.81 3.77 6.50
N THR A 87 2.88 3.05 6.20
CA THR A 87 4.20 3.23 6.85
C THR A 87 5.23 3.70 5.82
N ASN A 88 6.02 4.74 6.14
CA ASN A 88 7.09 5.28 5.28
C ASN A 88 8.33 4.41 5.18
N ASN A 89 8.29 3.18 5.66
CA ASN A 89 9.47 2.35 5.62
C ASN A 89 9.34 1.22 4.61
N ILE A 90 10.01 1.43 3.47
CA ILE A 90 10.55 0.39 2.61
C ILE A 90 11.35 -0.67 3.42
N TYR A 91 11.83 -0.32 4.62
CA TYR A 91 12.57 -1.22 5.51
C TYR A 91 11.71 -2.13 6.41
N GLN A 92 10.47 -1.75 6.80
CA GLN A 92 9.71 -2.50 7.84
C GLN A 92 8.61 -3.44 7.30
N ASN A 93 8.18 -3.33 6.04
CA ASN A 93 7.17 -4.24 5.49
C ASN A 93 7.83 -5.39 4.71
N HIS A 94 7.97 -6.53 5.37
CA HIS A 94 8.52 -7.76 4.80
C HIS A 94 7.67 -8.38 3.68
N LEU A 95 6.46 -7.90 3.37
CA LEU A 95 5.53 -8.69 2.55
C LEU A 95 5.35 -8.24 1.09
N ILE A 96 5.68 -7.00 0.69
CA ILE A 96 5.47 -6.56 -0.70
C ILE A 96 6.55 -5.57 -1.13
N LEU A 97 7.80 -6.03 -1.18
CA LEU A 97 8.90 -5.34 -1.89
C LEU A 97 8.81 -5.69 -3.38
N GLY A 98 7.65 -5.39 -3.96
CA GLY A 98 7.20 -5.84 -5.28
C GLY A 98 6.79 -4.71 -6.24
N LEU A 99 6.61 -3.45 -5.79
CA LEU A 99 5.85 -2.51 -6.63
C LEU A 99 6.30 -1.03 -6.68
N VAL A 100 7.11 -0.49 -5.77
CA VAL A 100 7.53 0.92 -5.90
C VAL A 100 8.90 1.16 -5.24
N HIS A 101 9.99 1.17 -6.02
CA HIS A 101 11.27 1.74 -5.57
C HIS A 101 12.14 2.23 -6.73
N CYS A 102 11.64 3.21 -7.51
CA CYS A 102 12.41 3.87 -8.58
C CYS A 102 12.96 5.26 -8.20
N VAL A 103 12.83 5.76 -6.97
CA VAL A 103 13.16 7.19 -6.68
C VAL A 103 14.16 7.43 -5.54
N ILE A 104 14.62 6.41 -4.81
CA ILE A 104 15.51 6.63 -3.64
C ILE A 104 16.93 6.13 -3.96
N ASN A 105 17.64 6.82 -4.85
CA ASN A 105 18.98 6.44 -5.32
C ASN A 105 20.11 7.41 -4.91
N LEU A 106 19.87 8.40 -4.04
CA LEU A 106 20.89 9.44 -3.79
C LEU A 106 21.47 9.56 -2.37
N CYS A 107 20.91 8.93 -1.32
CA CYS A 107 21.36 9.21 0.07
C CYS A 107 21.28 8.06 1.11
N PHE A 108 21.47 6.77 0.77
CA PHE A 108 21.42 5.69 1.79
C PHE A 108 22.72 4.86 1.89
N PRO A 109 23.23 4.58 3.11
CA PRO A 109 24.51 3.91 3.35
C PRO A 109 24.55 2.45 2.84
N ARG A 110 25.77 1.97 2.54
CA ARG A 110 26.12 0.66 1.94
C ARG A 110 25.29 -0.54 2.43
N CYS A 111 24.97 -0.59 3.71
CA CYS A 111 24.31 -1.72 4.38
C CYS A 111 22.85 -1.96 3.95
N ASP A 112 22.16 -0.95 3.39
CA ASP A 112 20.81 -1.14 2.84
C ASP A 112 20.84 -1.53 1.36
N ARG A 113 21.86 -1.08 0.61
CA ARG A 113 22.04 -1.43 -0.81
C ARG A 113 22.27 -2.92 -1.00
N GLU A 114 23.11 -3.54 -0.18
CA GLU A 114 23.37 -4.99 -0.25
C GLU A 114 22.11 -5.82 0.06
N LYS A 115 21.31 -5.40 1.07
CA LYS A 115 20.03 -6.04 1.41
C LYS A 115 19.03 -5.95 0.24
N ILE A 116 18.97 -4.81 -0.42
CA ILE A 116 18.12 -4.60 -1.61
C ILE A 116 18.59 -5.50 -2.76
N MET A 117 19.90 -5.54 -3.05
CA MET A 117 20.45 -6.40 -4.11
C MET A 117 20.17 -7.88 -3.86
N LYS A 118 20.44 -8.38 -2.65
CA LYS A 118 20.13 -9.76 -2.24
C LYS A 118 18.64 -10.08 -2.39
N ARG A 119 17.77 -9.11 -2.06
CA ARG A 119 16.32 -9.27 -2.19
C ARG A 119 15.85 -9.28 -3.63
N PHE A 120 16.40 -8.43 -4.50
CA PHE A 120 16.09 -8.40 -5.93
C PHE A 120 16.55 -9.69 -6.62
N ASP A 121 17.75 -10.19 -6.32
CA ASP A 121 18.24 -11.48 -6.84
C ASP A 121 17.35 -12.64 -6.37
N LYS A 122 17.03 -12.69 -5.06
CA LYS A 122 16.12 -13.69 -4.50
C LYS A 122 14.76 -13.68 -5.20
N ASN A 123 14.15 -12.51 -5.37
CA ASN A 123 12.86 -12.38 -6.04
C ASN A 123 12.94 -12.78 -7.52
N ARG A 124 14.02 -12.41 -8.23
CA ARG A 124 14.26 -12.80 -9.63
C ARG A 124 14.35 -14.32 -9.79
N ARG A 125 14.99 -15.02 -8.85
CA ARG A 125 15.07 -16.49 -8.84
C ARG A 125 13.73 -17.16 -8.53
N VAL A 126 12.98 -16.64 -7.56
CA VAL A 126 11.67 -17.21 -7.16
C VAL A 126 10.65 -17.11 -8.30
N VAL A 127 10.60 -15.99 -9.02
CA VAL A 127 9.66 -15.77 -10.14
C VAL A 127 9.92 -16.72 -11.32
N LYS A 128 11.15 -17.17 -11.55
CA LYS A 128 11.47 -18.13 -12.64
C LYS A 128 10.71 -19.44 -12.53
N ASN A 129 10.30 -19.81 -11.31
CA ASN A 129 9.61 -21.06 -11.03
C ASN A 129 8.08 -20.90 -10.93
N TRP A 130 7.55 -19.69 -11.19
CA TRP A 130 6.11 -19.44 -11.15
C TRP A 130 5.48 -19.74 -12.51
N ASN A 131 4.47 -20.62 -12.50
CA ASN A 131 3.68 -20.98 -13.68
C ASN A 131 2.25 -20.43 -13.53
N GLY A 132 1.76 -19.76 -14.58
CA GLY A 132 0.42 -19.16 -14.64
C GLY A 132 0.42 -17.62 -14.61
N SER A 133 -0.77 -17.02 -14.73
CA SER A 133 -0.91 -15.56 -14.86
C SER A 133 -0.92 -14.80 -13.52
N LEU A 134 -1.28 -15.47 -12.42
CA LEU A 134 -1.41 -14.86 -11.08
C LEU A 134 -0.27 -15.23 -10.13
N VAL A 135 0.13 -14.29 -9.28
CA VAL A 135 1.14 -14.51 -8.23
C VAL A 135 0.64 -15.44 -7.12
N PRO A 136 1.48 -16.31 -6.51
CA PRO A 136 1.03 -17.31 -5.52
C PRO A 136 0.33 -16.73 -4.29
N ILE A 137 0.74 -15.54 -3.83
CA ILE A 137 0.07 -14.83 -2.72
C ILE A 137 -1.38 -14.50 -3.07
N ALA A 138 -1.63 -14.05 -4.30
CA ALA A 138 -2.98 -13.83 -4.77
C ALA A 138 -3.75 -15.15 -4.78
N LYS A 139 -3.19 -16.21 -5.39
CA LYS A 139 -3.83 -17.55 -5.43
C LYS A 139 -4.21 -18.11 -4.05
N ASN A 140 -3.32 -18.00 -3.06
CA ASN A 140 -3.60 -18.44 -1.69
C ASN A 140 -4.68 -17.59 -0.99
N TYR A 141 -4.73 -16.28 -1.26
CA TYR A 141 -5.79 -15.40 -0.76
C TYR A 141 -7.16 -15.79 -1.34
N LEU A 142 -7.19 -16.24 -2.60
CA LEU A 142 -8.41 -16.70 -3.28
C LEU A 142 -8.92 -18.04 -2.74
N ASN A 143 -8.03 -18.98 -2.42
CA ASN A 143 -8.40 -20.34 -1.99
C ASN A 143 -9.01 -20.41 -0.57
N ASN A 144 -8.75 -19.43 0.30
CA ASN A 144 -9.16 -19.46 1.71
C ASN A 144 -10.60 -18.96 1.96
N ILE A 145 -11.50 -19.08 0.99
CA ILE A 145 -12.79 -18.39 1.01
C ILE A 145 -13.95 -19.39 1.04
N SER A 146 -14.54 -19.62 2.22
CA SER A 146 -15.88 -20.20 2.38
C SER A 146 -16.89 -19.07 2.60
N LYS A 147 -17.80 -18.82 1.63
CA LYS A 147 -18.78 -17.72 1.75
C LYS A 147 -20.14 -18.07 1.16
N ALA A 148 -21.19 -17.56 1.81
CA ALA A 148 -22.54 -17.55 1.29
C ALA A 148 -22.74 -16.31 0.39
N ILE A 149 -23.13 -16.53 -0.85
CA ILE A 149 -23.28 -15.50 -1.88
C ILE A 149 -24.75 -15.44 -2.28
N CYS A 150 -25.31 -14.23 -2.23
CA CYS A 150 -26.66 -13.94 -2.68
C CYS A 150 -26.56 -13.04 -3.92
N ARG A 151 -26.69 -13.64 -5.10
CA ARG A 151 -26.55 -12.93 -6.38
C ARG A 151 -27.79 -12.09 -6.64
N SER A 152 -27.58 -10.81 -6.98
CA SER A 152 -28.65 -9.89 -7.41
C SER A 152 -28.72 -9.82 -8.94
N SER A 153 -27.56 -9.69 -9.59
CA SER A 153 -27.42 -9.69 -11.05
C SER A 153 -26.17 -10.47 -11.48
N ASN A 154 -25.88 -10.52 -12.78
CA ASN A 154 -24.64 -11.15 -13.26
C ASN A 154 -23.37 -10.45 -12.76
N THR A 155 -23.46 -9.18 -12.38
CA THR A 155 -22.31 -8.35 -12.00
C THR A 155 -22.43 -7.80 -10.56
N GLN A 156 -23.55 -8.03 -9.88
CA GLN A 156 -23.78 -7.59 -8.51
C GLN A 156 -24.22 -8.72 -7.58
N ALA A 157 -23.67 -8.72 -6.37
CA ALA A 157 -24.03 -9.67 -5.34
C ALA A 157 -23.84 -9.12 -3.93
N GLU A 158 -24.60 -9.69 -3.00
CA GLU A 158 -24.31 -9.60 -1.58
C GLU A 158 -23.50 -10.82 -1.14
N VAL A 159 -22.38 -10.56 -0.46
CA VAL A 159 -21.52 -11.61 0.07
C VAL A 159 -21.56 -11.57 1.59
N LYS A 160 -22.00 -12.67 2.21
CA LYS A 160 -21.99 -12.84 3.67
C LYS A 160 -20.62 -13.35 4.11
N CYS A 161 -19.97 -12.60 4.99
CA CYS A 161 -18.64 -12.91 5.52
C CYS A 161 -18.51 -12.36 6.94
N ASN A 162 -18.10 -13.21 7.89
CA ASN A 162 -17.87 -12.84 9.29
C ASN A 162 -19.07 -12.11 9.94
N GLY A 163 -20.27 -12.64 9.74
CA GLY A 163 -21.51 -12.06 10.29
C GLY A 163 -21.95 -10.73 9.66
N ARG A 164 -21.27 -10.25 8.60
CA ARG A 164 -21.61 -9.02 7.88
C ARG A 164 -21.97 -9.32 6.43
N ARG A 165 -22.73 -8.42 5.82
CA ARG A 165 -23.04 -8.42 4.40
C ARG A 165 -22.21 -7.37 3.69
N TRP A 166 -21.70 -7.75 2.52
CA TRP A 166 -20.87 -6.88 1.70
C TRP A 166 -21.46 -6.83 0.30
N GLU A 167 -21.86 -5.64 -0.10
CA GLU A 167 -22.20 -5.35 -1.49
C GLU A 167 -20.95 -5.40 -2.37
N VAL A 168 -21.08 -6.07 -3.51
CA VAL A 168 -20.06 -6.26 -4.53
C VAL A 168 -20.65 -5.87 -5.89
N SER A 169 -19.91 -5.06 -6.65
CA SER A 169 -20.20 -4.72 -8.05
C SER A 169 -18.93 -4.94 -8.89
N LEU A 170 -19.02 -5.86 -9.86
CA LEU A 170 -17.94 -6.19 -10.78
C LEU A 170 -17.76 -5.10 -11.85
N ASP A 171 -18.85 -4.56 -12.38
CA ASP A 171 -18.82 -3.51 -13.43
C ASP A 171 -18.13 -2.25 -12.93
N GLU A 172 -18.50 -1.81 -11.72
CA GLU A 172 -17.90 -0.62 -11.12
C GLU A 172 -16.52 -0.87 -10.50
N LYS A 173 -16.08 -2.13 -10.47
CA LYS A 173 -14.92 -2.60 -9.72
C LYS A 173 -14.93 -2.14 -8.26
N LYS A 174 -16.08 -2.30 -7.59
CA LYS A 174 -16.32 -1.82 -6.21
C LYS A 174 -16.77 -2.92 -5.26
N CYS A 175 -16.36 -2.76 -4.01
CA CYS A 175 -16.96 -3.47 -2.89
C CYS A 175 -17.13 -2.51 -1.71
N SER A 176 -18.21 -2.66 -0.95
CA SER A 176 -18.47 -1.90 0.28
C SER A 176 -17.36 -2.01 1.34
N CYS A 177 -16.47 -3.01 1.26
CA CYS A 177 -15.27 -3.10 2.09
C CYS A 177 -14.14 -2.13 1.69
N ARG A 178 -14.25 -1.47 0.52
CA ARG A 178 -13.30 -0.49 -0.06
C ARG A 178 -11.90 -1.02 -0.43
N VAL A 179 -11.59 -2.28 -0.14
CA VAL A 179 -10.26 -2.86 -0.38
C VAL A 179 -9.89 -2.84 -1.87
N TRP A 180 -10.80 -3.18 -2.78
CA TRP A 180 -10.49 -3.20 -4.23
C TRP A 180 -10.19 -1.81 -4.76
N GLN A 181 -10.97 -0.83 -4.32
CA GLN A 181 -10.83 0.55 -4.75
C GLN A 181 -9.48 1.15 -4.34
N VAL A 182 -8.99 0.80 -3.15
CA VAL A 182 -7.70 1.31 -2.61
C VAL A 182 -6.51 0.48 -3.07
N LYS A 183 -6.64 -0.84 -3.22
CA LYS A 183 -5.50 -1.73 -3.58
C LYS A 183 -5.39 -2.05 -5.07
N GLY A 184 -6.45 -1.86 -5.85
CA GLY A 184 -6.50 -2.25 -7.27
C GLY A 184 -6.61 -3.76 -7.52
N ILE A 185 -6.71 -4.59 -6.47
CA ILE A 185 -6.91 -6.03 -6.58
C ILE A 185 -8.23 -6.46 -5.95
N PRO A 186 -8.93 -7.49 -6.49
CA PRO A 186 -10.15 -8.02 -5.90
C PRO A 186 -9.99 -8.33 -4.42
N CYS A 187 -10.90 -7.83 -3.59
CA CYS A 187 -10.96 -8.19 -2.18
C CYS A 187 -11.54 -9.60 -2.01
N VAL A 188 -11.46 -10.16 -0.81
CA VAL A 188 -12.04 -11.49 -0.53
C VAL A 188 -13.51 -11.61 -0.96
N HIS A 189 -14.32 -10.56 -0.89
CA HIS A 189 -15.75 -10.62 -1.25
C HIS A 189 -15.94 -10.71 -2.76
N ILE A 190 -15.24 -9.86 -3.52
CA ILE A 190 -15.23 -9.89 -4.99
C ILE A 190 -14.68 -11.21 -5.48
N ALA A 191 -13.60 -11.68 -4.85
CA ALA A 191 -13.01 -12.97 -5.14
C ALA A 191 -14.02 -14.12 -5.01
N ALA A 192 -14.77 -14.13 -3.91
CA ALA A 192 -15.81 -15.13 -3.72
C ALA A 192 -16.85 -15.08 -4.85
N PHE A 193 -17.24 -13.87 -5.26
CA PHE A 193 -18.24 -13.69 -6.30
C PHE A 193 -17.73 -14.09 -7.69
N ILE A 194 -16.49 -13.75 -8.06
CA ILE A 194 -15.85 -14.21 -9.30
C ILE A 194 -15.77 -15.74 -9.35
N ALA A 195 -15.35 -16.36 -8.25
CA ALA A 195 -15.30 -17.82 -8.13
C ALA A 195 -16.69 -18.45 -8.33
N PHE A 196 -17.73 -17.83 -7.77
CA PHE A 196 -19.11 -18.28 -7.86
C PHE A 196 -19.66 -18.22 -9.30
N ILE A 197 -19.37 -17.15 -10.03
CA ILE A 197 -19.78 -17.03 -11.45
C ILE A 197 -18.85 -17.76 -12.43
N ARG A 198 -17.73 -18.32 -11.93
CA ARG A 198 -16.71 -19.06 -12.70
C ARG A 198 -16.12 -18.25 -13.86
N ASP A 199 -15.94 -16.95 -13.67
CA ASP A 199 -15.32 -16.08 -14.67
C ASP A 199 -13.80 -15.97 -14.48
N ASP A 200 -13.14 -15.45 -15.50
CA ASP A 200 -11.70 -15.23 -15.52
C ASP A 200 -11.29 -14.07 -14.60
N TRP A 201 -10.36 -14.38 -13.69
CA TRP A 201 -9.84 -13.46 -12.68
C TRP A 201 -9.02 -12.34 -13.27
N GLU A 202 -8.35 -12.59 -14.40
CA GLU A 202 -7.44 -11.63 -15.03
C GLU A 202 -8.15 -10.34 -15.44
N LYS A 203 -9.45 -10.44 -15.78
CA LYS A 203 -10.32 -9.30 -16.15
C LYS A 203 -10.52 -8.29 -15.00
N TYR A 204 -10.37 -8.75 -13.75
CA TYR A 204 -10.73 -8.01 -12.55
C TYR A 204 -9.52 -7.45 -11.79
N VAL A 205 -8.30 -7.72 -12.25
CA VAL A 205 -7.07 -7.19 -11.67
C VAL A 205 -6.67 -5.91 -12.41
N ASP A 206 -6.17 -4.90 -11.68
CA ASP A 206 -5.68 -3.67 -12.31
C ASP A 206 -4.43 -3.96 -13.17
N ALA A 207 -4.31 -3.29 -14.31
CA ALA A 207 -3.21 -3.47 -15.27
C ALA A 207 -1.82 -3.25 -14.64
N TYR A 208 -1.73 -2.51 -13.53
CA TYR A 208 -0.50 -2.36 -12.76
C TYR A 208 0.08 -3.68 -12.21
N PHE A 209 -0.72 -4.73 -12.07
CA PHE A 209 -0.29 -6.01 -11.48
C PHE A 209 0.02 -7.09 -12.51
N THR A 210 0.10 -6.77 -13.81
CA THR A 210 0.48 -7.76 -14.83
C THR A 210 1.95 -8.14 -14.71
N ILE A 211 2.28 -9.38 -15.11
CA ILE A 211 3.66 -9.88 -15.15
C ILE A 211 4.56 -8.95 -16.00
N GLU A 212 4.02 -8.41 -17.10
CA GLU A 212 4.75 -7.48 -17.96
C GLU A 212 5.14 -6.19 -17.22
N LYS A 213 4.19 -5.56 -16.51
CA LYS A 213 4.47 -4.36 -15.70
C LYS A 213 5.43 -4.67 -14.56
N TYR A 214 5.30 -5.84 -13.94
CA TYR A 214 6.24 -6.29 -12.92
C TYR A 214 7.66 -6.43 -13.49
N LYS A 215 7.84 -7.10 -14.64
CA LYS A 215 9.15 -7.21 -15.31
C LYS A 215 9.75 -5.84 -15.62
N LYS A 216 8.95 -4.91 -16.16
CA LYS A 216 9.39 -3.53 -16.45
C LYS A 216 9.82 -2.78 -15.18
N ALA A 217 9.11 -2.94 -14.07
CA ALA A 217 9.47 -2.32 -12.80
C ALA A 217 10.82 -2.80 -12.23
N TYR A 218 11.22 -4.04 -12.55
CA TYR A 218 12.45 -4.68 -12.06
C TYR A 218 13.54 -4.86 -13.12
N ALA A 219 13.36 -4.28 -14.30
CA ALA A 219 14.30 -4.44 -15.42
C ALA A 219 15.63 -3.72 -15.16
N LEU A 220 15.63 -2.65 -14.37
CA LEU A 220 16.83 -1.89 -14.04
C LEU A 220 17.75 -2.71 -13.13
N GLU A 221 19.02 -2.81 -13.54
CA GLU A 221 20.07 -3.43 -12.74
C GLU A 221 20.75 -2.37 -11.88
N ILE A 222 20.92 -2.67 -10.59
CA ILE A 222 21.67 -1.80 -9.69
C ILE A 222 23.15 -2.13 -9.87
N ALA A 223 23.86 -1.29 -10.63
CA ALA A 223 25.28 -1.44 -10.89
C ALA A 223 26.08 -1.54 -9.58
N PRO A 224 27.06 -2.46 -9.46
CA PRO A 224 27.93 -2.57 -8.29
C PRO A 224 28.62 -1.23 -8.01
N MET A 225 28.76 -0.88 -6.72
CA MET A 225 29.40 0.36 -6.31
C MET A 225 30.71 0.03 -5.59
N PRO A 226 31.83 0.67 -5.96
CA PRO A 226 33.15 0.47 -5.36
C PRO A 226 33.22 0.90 -3.89
N ASP A 227 34.34 0.59 -3.21
CA ASP A 227 34.76 0.93 -1.81
C ASP A 227 34.46 2.40 -1.42
N ASN A 228 34.25 2.79 -0.15
CA ASN A 228 34.00 4.22 0.22
C ASN A 228 35.25 5.05 -0.09
N ASP A 229 36.40 4.41 0.11
CA ASP A 229 37.74 4.83 -0.24
C ASP A 229 37.96 4.99 -1.75
N GLN A 230 37.10 4.41 -2.58
CA GLN A 230 37.16 4.48 -4.04
C GLN A 230 36.16 5.50 -4.63
N TRP A 231 35.42 6.23 -3.78
CA TRP A 231 34.51 7.27 -4.25
C TRP A 231 35.31 8.53 -4.54
N MET A 232 35.21 9.04 -5.78
CA MET A 232 35.86 10.31 -6.11
C MET A 232 35.29 11.42 -5.21
N GLU A 233 36.17 12.21 -4.61
CA GLU A 233 35.78 13.39 -3.84
C GLU A 233 34.92 14.32 -4.72
N LYS A 234 33.88 14.89 -4.12
CA LYS A 234 32.99 15.83 -4.82
C LYS A 234 33.77 17.06 -5.27
N THR A 235 34.25 17.06 -6.51
CA THR A 235 34.66 18.31 -7.16
C THR A 235 33.39 19.12 -7.38
N GLY A 236 33.30 20.28 -6.70
CA GLY A 236 32.16 21.17 -6.76
C GLY A 236 31.97 21.79 -8.15
N ARG A 237 31.45 21.02 -9.11
CA ARG A 237 30.99 21.56 -10.39
C ARG A 237 29.57 22.10 -10.20
N LYS A 238 29.47 23.43 -10.15
CA LYS A 238 28.20 24.13 -10.40
C LYS A 238 27.76 23.78 -11.82
N TYR A 239 26.65 23.08 -11.96
CA TYR A 239 26.02 22.89 -13.27
C TYR A 239 25.30 24.19 -13.62
N THR A 240 25.89 24.99 -14.52
CA THR A 240 25.19 26.09 -15.18
C THR A 240 24.32 25.48 -16.27
N ILE A 241 23.00 25.57 -16.12
CA ILE A 241 22.05 25.23 -17.18
C ILE A 241 22.13 26.36 -18.20
N GLN A 242 22.73 26.11 -19.37
CA GLN A 242 22.55 26.98 -20.53
C GLN A 242 21.17 26.72 -21.11
N SER A 243 20.31 27.73 -21.07
CA SER A 243 19.08 27.80 -21.85
C SER A 243 19.44 27.90 -23.33
N SER A 244 19.03 26.90 -24.10
CA SER A 244 19.06 26.94 -25.56
C SER A 244 17.75 27.53 -26.07
N ASP A 245 17.80 28.83 -26.37
CA ASP A 245 16.92 29.43 -27.37
C ASP A 245 17.44 29.04 -28.77
N GLY A 246 16.52 28.63 -29.63
CA GLY A 246 16.75 28.23 -31.01
C GLY A 246 15.51 27.56 -31.59
#